data_AF-A0A7W0P653-F1
#
_entry.id   AF-A0A7W0P653-F1
#
_cell.length_a   1.000
_cell.length_b   1.000
_cell.length_c   1.000
_cell.angle_alpha   90.00
_cell.angle_beta   90.00
_cell.angle_gamma   90.00
#
_symmetry.space_group_name_H-M   'P 1'
#
loop_
_entity.id
_entity.type
_entity.pdbx_description
1 polymer ?
#
loop_
_entity_poly.entity_id
_entity_poly.type
_entity_poly.pdbx_seq_one_letter_code
_entity_poly.pdbx_strand_id
1 'polypeptide(L)'
;MKRWMQGWFRRRPHDPERNAAEYVTGELSRRARRWFEAHMLHCEDCWREVLLGRLGRRIAEEAREQAPADLRDRVRAAVQFTGDAGPPGPPSGT
;
A
#
# COMPACT_ATOMS: atom_id res chain seq x y z
N MET A 1 6.78 -13.90 33.00
CA MET A 1 7.39 -14.43 31.76
C MET A 1 7.47 -13.29 30.73
N LYS A 2 8.52 -12.47 30.71
CA LYS A 2 8.53 -11.17 29.96
C LYS A 2 9.86 -10.81 29.27
N ARG A 3 10.76 -11.77 29.03
CA ARG A 3 12.17 -11.45 28.65
C ARG A 3 12.57 -11.76 27.20
N TRP A 4 11.71 -12.41 26.42
CA TRP A 4 11.94 -12.67 24.98
C TRP A 4 11.28 -11.61 24.08
N MET A 5 10.46 -10.74 24.68
CA MET A 5 9.59 -9.76 24.03
C MET A 5 10.29 -8.43 23.69
N GLN A 6 11.61 -8.32 23.88
CA GLN A 6 12.32 -7.02 23.81
C GLN A 6 13.44 -6.98 22.75
N GLY A 7 13.87 -8.13 22.22
CA GLY A 7 15.06 -8.19 21.35
C GLY A 7 14.88 -7.62 19.94
N TRP A 8 13.66 -7.66 19.39
CA TRP A 8 13.39 -7.34 17.98
C TRP A 8 12.66 -6.02 17.74
N PHE A 9 12.10 -5.39 18.79
CA PHE A 9 11.51 -4.04 18.73
C PHE A 9 12.54 -2.93 18.42
N ARG A 10 13.84 -3.25 18.36
CA ARG A 10 14.91 -2.25 18.17
C ARG A 10 15.08 -1.72 16.75
N ARG A 11 14.36 -2.22 15.74
CA ARG A 11 14.49 -1.72 14.34
C ARG A 11 13.28 -0.96 13.80
N ARG A 12 12.10 -1.08 14.41
CA ARG A 12 10.93 -0.27 14.07
C ARG A 12 10.10 0.05 15.32
N PRO A 13 9.63 1.29 15.48
CA PRO A 13 8.71 1.64 16.57
C PRO A 13 7.41 0.83 16.46
N HIS A 14 6.87 0.47 17.63
CA HIS A 14 5.54 -0.14 17.73
C HIS A 14 4.48 0.92 17.46
N ASP A 15 3.97 0.91 16.25
CA ASP A 15 2.91 1.78 15.72
C ASP A 15 1.85 0.85 15.11
N PRO A 16 0.81 0.46 15.87
CA PRO A 16 -0.15 -0.54 15.43
C PRO A 16 -0.85 -0.17 14.13
N GLU A 17 -1.30 1.08 14.01
CA GLU A 17 -2.04 1.59 12.86
C GLU A 17 -1.16 1.54 11.60
N ARG A 18 0.04 2.15 11.66
CA ARG A 18 0.93 2.21 10.50
C ARG A 18 1.45 0.83 10.09
N ASN A 19 1.87 0.01 11.05
CA ASN A 19 2.43 -1.31 10.73
C ASN A 19 1.35 -2.24 10.15
N ALA A 20 0.11 -2.17 10.66
CA ALA A 20 -1.01 -2.92 10.12
C ALA A 20 -1.39 -2.45 8.71
N ALA A 21 -1.37 -1.12 8.45
CA ALA A 21 -1.62 -0.56 7.13
C ALA A 21 -0.61 -1.12 6.11
N GLU A 22 0.71 -1.02 6.37
CA GLU A 22 1.76 -1.54 5.49
C GLU A 22 1.63 -3.07 5.26
N TYR A 23 1.21 -3.82 6.28
CA TYR A 23 0.97 -5.26 6.18
C TYR A 23 -0.24 -5.59 5.29
N VAL A 24 -1.35 -4.87 5.48
CA VAL A 24 -2.61 -5.09 4.75
C VAL A 24 -2.52 -4.59 3.31
N THR A 25 -1.77 -3.54 3.02
CA THR A 25 -1.51 -3.06 1.65
C THR A 25 -0.53 -3.96 0.91
N GLY A 26 0.30 -4.71 1.63
CA GLY A 26 1.32 -5.59 1.04
C GLY A 26 2.64 -4.88 0.75
N GLU A 27 2.84 -3.68 1.30
CA GLU A 27 4.06 -2.87 1.14
C GLU A 27 5.26 -3.43 1.93
N LEU A 28 5.01 -4.31 2.91
CA LEU A 28 6.08 -4.97 3.65
C LEU A 28 6.88 -5.94 2.77
N SER A 29 8.22 -5.83 2.84
CA SER A 29 9.11 -6.87 2.34
C SER A 29 8.78 -8.25 2.95
N ARG A 30 9.11 -9.34 2.25
CA ARG A 30 8.88 -10.72 2.73
C ARG A 30 9.43 -10.97 4.14
N ARG A 31 10.58 -10.38 4.46
CA ARG A 31 11.21 -10.50 5.79
C ARG A 31 10.41 -9.73 6.85
N ALA A 32 10.02 -8.48 6.55
CA ALA A 32 9.23 -7.65 7.46
C ALA A 32 7.84 -8.27 7.72
N ARG A 33 7.23 -8.84 6.68
CA ARG A 33 5.96 -9.55 6.77
C ARG A 33 6.00 -10.72 7.77
N ARG A 34 6.96 -11.64 7.62
CA ARG A 34 7.11 -12.80 8.53
C ARG A 34 7.34 -12.36 9.97
N TRP A 35 8.10 -11.30 10.17
CA TRP A 35 8.32 -10.74 11.49
C TRP A 35 7.02 -10.18 12.10
N PHE A 36 6.26 -9.40 11.32
CA PHE A 36 5.01 -8.81 11.78
C PHE A 36 3.96 -9.88 12.09
N GLU A 37 3.91 -10.96 11.30
CA GLU A 37 3.07 -12.13 11.56
C GLU A 37 3.39 -12.79 12.92
N ALA A 38 4.66 -12.92 13.28
CA ALA A 38 5.05 -13.43 14.60
C ALA A 38 4.74 -12.43 15.73
N HIS A 39 4.85 -11.13 15.48
CA HIS A 39 4.52 -10.08 16.45
C HIS A 39 3.01 -10.06 16.78
N MET A 40 2.14 -10.18 15.77
CA MET A 40 0.69 -10.19 15.94
C MET A 40 0.19 -11.28 16.88
N LEU A 41 0.87 -12.43 16.97
CA LEU A 41 0.51 -13.52 17.90
C LEU A 41 0.58 -13.11 19.38
N HIS A 42 1.20 -11.98 19.68
CA HIS A 42 1.44 -11.51 21.05
C HIS A 42 1.01 -10.05 21.26
N CYS A 43 0.39 -9.41 20.26
CA CYS A 43 -0.01 -8.01 20.32
C CYS A 43 -1.44 -7.83 19.80
N GLU A 44 -2.37 -7.65 20.74
CA GLU A 44 -3.79 -7.43 20.46
C GLU A 44 -4.06 -6.16 19.65
N ASP A 45 -3.28 -5.09 19.89
CA ASP A 45 -3.46 -3.83 19.15
C ASP A 45 -3.16 -4.01 17.66
N CYS A 46 -2.02 -4.63 17.32
CA CYS A 46 -1.69 -4.93 15.93
C CYS A 46 -2.67 -5.94 15.29
N TRP A 47 -3.17 -6.90 16.06
CA TRP A 47 -4.20 -7.82 15.57
C TRP A 47 -5.51 -7.09 15.24
N ARG A 48 -5.97 -6.21 16.14
CA ARG A 48 -7.16 -5.36 15.94
C ARG A 48 -7.03 -4.49 14.70
N GLU A 49 -5.91 -3.80 14.53
CA GLU A 49 -5.70 -2.91 13.38
C GLU A 49 -5.69 -3.68 12.04
N VAL A 50 -5.13 -4.90 12.01
CA VAL A 50 -5.19 -5.75 10.81
C VAL A 50 -6.62 -6.17 10.47
N LEU A 51 -7.44 -6.48 11.47
CA LEU A 51 -8.86 -6.79 11.25
C LEU A 51 -9.61 -5.57 10.70
N LEU A 52 -9.40 -4.39 11.28
CA LEU A 52 -10.00 -3.13 10.83
C LEU A 52 -9.58 -2.79 9.40
N GLY A 53 -8.28 -2.85 9.09
CA GLY A 53 -7.76 -2.57 7.76
C GLY A 53 -8.30 -3.53 6.70
N ARG A 54 -8.41 -4.83 7.00
CA ARG A 54 -9.00 -5.82 6.08
C ARG A 54 -10.48 -5.58 5.84
N LEU A 55 -11.24 -5.26 6.89
CA LEU A 55 -12.67 -4.94 6.78
C LEU A 55 -12.89 -3.67 5.95
N GLY A 56 -12.16 -2.60 6.26
CA GLY A 56 -12.26 -1.33 5.51
C GLY A 56 -11.96 -1.52 4.03
N ARG A 57 -10.94 -2.30 3.68
CA ARG A 57 -10.66 -2.66 2.29
C ARG A 57 -11.80 -3.43 1.63
N ARG A 58 -12.38 -4.42 2.32
CA ARG A 58 -13.53 -5.16 1.77
C ARG A 58 -14.69 -4.22 1.47
N ILE A 59 -15.06 -3.37 2.42
CA ILE A 59 -16.14 -2.38 2.24
C ILE A 59 -15.83 -1.44 1.07
N ALA A 60 -14.58 -0.96 0.97
CA ALA A 60 -14.18 -0.09 -0.13
C ALA A 60 -14.25 -0.78 -1.50
N GLU A 61 -13.88 -2.07 -1.59
CA GLU A 61 -14.02 -2.84 -2.83
C GLU A 61 -15.49 -3.16 -3.17
N GLU A 62 -16.33 -3.44 -2.16
CA GLU A 62 -17.77 -3.68 -2.36
C GLU A 62 -18.52 -2.41 -2.76
N ALA A 63 -18.14 -1.27 -2.20
CA ALA A 63 -18.71 0.04 -2.53
C ALA A 63 -18.18 0.62 -3.85
N ARG A 64 -17.25 -0.08 -4.53
CA ARG A 64 -16.61 0.41 -5.73
C ARG A 64 -17.60 0.42 -6.89
N GLU A 65 -17.92 1.61 -7.38
CA GLU A 65 -18.75 1.77 -8.56
C GLU A 65 -17.98 1.30 -9.81
N GLN A 66 -18.72 0.73 -10.78
CA GLN A 66 -18.13 0.38 -12.06
C GLN A 66 -17.67 1.65 -12.77
N ALA A 67 -16.42 1.61 -13.28
CA ALA A 67 -15.92 2.69 -14.10
C ALA A 67 -16.82 2.86 -15.35
N PRO A 68 -17.10 4.10 -15.79
CA PRO A 68 -17.80 4.36 -17.03
C PRO A 68 -17.14 3.62 -18.21
N ALA A 69 -17.94 3.04 -19.10
CA ALA A 69 -17.46 2.19 -20.19
C ALA A 69 -16.50 2.95 -21.14
N ASP A 70 -16.71 4.25 -21.33
CA ASP A 70 -15.92 5.15 -22.17
C ASP A 70 -14.63 5.67 -21.50
N LEU A 71 -14.46 5.44 -20.20
CA LEU A 71 -13.34 6.01 -19.42
C LEU A 71 -11.99 5.57 -19.98
N ARG A 72 -11.87 4.31 -20.42
CA ARG A 72 -10.63 3.77 -20.98
C ARG A 72 -10.22 4.54 -22.24
N ASP A 73 -11.16 4.79 -23.14
CA ASP A 73 -10.87 5.47 -24.41
C ASP A 73 -10.56 6.95 -24.19
N ARG A 74 -11.25 7.60 -23.24
CA ARG A 74 -10.95 8.97 -22.83
C ARG A 74 -9.56 9.11 -22.21
N VAL A 75 -9.17 8.20 -21.32
CA VAL A 75 -7.82 8.19 -20.73
C VAL A 75 -6.77 7.97 -21.81
N ARG A 76 -7.01 7.03 -22.74
CA ARG A 76 -6.11 6.78 -23.87
C ARG A 76 -5.91 8.03 -24.73
N ALA A 77 -7.00 8.70 -25.12
CA ALA A 77 -6.94 9.92 -25.90
C ALA A 77 -6.17 11.02 -25.16
N ALA A 78 -6.48 11.25 -23.88
CA ALA A 78 -5.79 12.25 -23.06
C ALA A 78 -4.28 12.00 -22.97
N VAL A 79 -3.86 10.75 -22.73
CA VAL A 79 -2.43 10.38 -22.66
C VAL A 79 -1.74 10.60 -24.01
N GLN A 80 -2.38 10.25 -25.13
CA GLN A 80 -1.85 10.49 -26.48
C GLN A 80 -1.63 11.98 -26.74
N PHE A 81 -2.63 12.83 -26.46
CA PHE A 81 -2.50 14.27 -26.67
C PHE A 81 -1.45 14.93 -25.76
N THR A 82 -1.26 14.43 -24.54
CA THR A 82 -0.16 14.92 -23.67
C THR A 82 1.21 14.40 -24.10
N GLY A 83 1.28 13.24 -24.77
CA GLY A 83 2.52 12.69 -25.33
C GLY A 83 2.99 13.42 -26.60
N ASP A 84 2.04 13.83 -27.44
CA ASP A 84 2.32 14.58 -28.67
C ASP A 84 2.62 16.07 -28.41
N ALA A 85 2.31 16.57 -27.22
CA ALA A 85 2.66 17.92 -26.75
C ALA A 85 4.00 17.96 -25.97
N GLY A 86 4.91 17.02 -26.22
CA GLY A 86 6.30 17.16 -25.77
C GLY A 86 6.93 18.41 -26.40
N PRO A 87 7.69 19.24 -25.66
CA PRO A 87 8.36 20.40 -26.24
C PRO A 87 9.26 19.95 -27.40
N PRO A 88 9.38 20.74 -28.49
CA PRO A 88 10.26 20.38 -29.60
C PRO A 88 11.66 20.13 -29.05
N GLY A 89 12.19 18.92 -29.30
CA GLY A 89 13.56 18.58 -28.95
C GLY A 89 14.52 19.61 -29.55
N PRO A 90 15.65 19.90 -28.89
CA PRO A 90 16.60 20.90 -29.39
C PRO A 90 17.02 20.56 -30.82
N PRO A 91 17.15 21.55 -31.72
CA PRO A 91 17.61 21.28 -33.07
C PRO A 91 18.98 20.62 -33.00
N SER A 92 19.09 19.44 -33.62
CA SER A 92 20.38 18.81 -33.83
C SER A 92 21.15 19.67 -34.83
N GLY A 93 21.97 20.57 -34.30
CA GLY A 93 22.88 21.40 -35.08
C GLY A 93 23.94 20.54 -35.74
N THR A 94 24.09 20.74 -37.05
CA THR A 94 25.20 20.32 -37.91
C THR A 94 26.55 20.85 -37.43
#